data_AF-R4YLW0-F1
#
_entry.id   AF-R4YLW0-F1
#
_cell.length_a   1.000
_cell.length_b   1.000
_cell.length_c   1.000
_cell.angle_alpha   90.00
_cell.angle_beta   90.00
_cell.angle_gamma   90.00
#
_symmetry.space_group_name_H-M   'P 1'
#
loop_
_entity.id
_entity.type
_entity.pdbx_description
1 polymer ?
#
loop_
_entity_poly.entity_id
_entity_poly.type
_entity_poly.pdbx_seq_one_letter_code
_entity_poly.pdbx_strand_id
1 'polypeptide(L)'
;MSNSKIIRQQQAQLLMRENAIGVMELATCIGFDEDKLEAMVGEKATKKLPDAAARLMEQTFSKPMGWMDSREDGGISFDLFG
;
A
#
# COMPACT_ATOMS: atom_id res chain seq x y z
N MET A 1 6.00 0.42 -17.49
CA MET A 1 6.72 0.08 -16.23
C MET A 1 6.66 1.18 -15.16
N SER A 2 6.51 2.47 -15.50
CA SER A 2 6.49 3.58 -14.51
C SER A 2 5.20 3.72 -13.69
N ASN A 3 4.06 3.21 -14.17
CA ASN A 3 2.77 3.46 -13.55
C ASN A 3 2.58 2.69 -12.23
N SER A 4 2.94 1.40 -12.17
CA SER A 4 2.70 0.58 -10.97
C SER A 4 3.57 0.97 -9.77
N LYS A 5 4.78 1.49 -9.99
CA LYS A 5 5.60 2.05 -8.90
C LYS A 5 4.88 3.25 -8.27
N ILE A 6 4.41 4.18 -9.10
CA ILE A 6 3.73 5.40 -8.64
C ILE A 6 2.40 5.04 -7.96
N ILE A 7 1.62 4.12 -8.54
CA ILE A 7 0.34 3.69 -7.96
C ILE A 7 0.55 3.08 -6.59
N ARG A 8 1.47 2.12 -6.44
CA ARG A 8 1.76 1.49 -5.15
C ARG A 8 2.25 2.49 -4.10
N GLN A 9 3.09 3.45 -4.50
CA GLN A 9 3.53 4.53 -3.60
C GLN A 9 2.34 5.38 -3.15
N GLN A 10 1.48 5.80 -4.08
CA GLN A 10 0.28 6.57 -3.77
C GLN A 10 -0.68 5.80 -2.85
N GLN A 11 -0.88 4.51 -3.11
CA GLN A 11 -1.72 3.67 -2.29
C GLN A 11 -1.15 3.45 -0.89
N ALA A 12 0.16 3.25 -0.76
CA ALA A 12 0.82 3.19 0.54
C ALA A 12 0.63 4.51 1.34
N GLN A 13 0.77 5.66 0.68
CA GLN A 13 0.55 6.98 1.28
C GLN A 13 -0.90 7.18 1.71
N LEU A 14 -1.87 6.73 0.90
CA LEU A 14 -3.28 6.74 1.26
C LEU A 14 -3.52 5.87 2.51
N LEU A 15 -2.95 4.67 2.52
CA LEU A 15 -3.07 3.73 3.63
C LEU A 15 -2.55 4.35 4.94
N MET A 16 -1.36 4.94 4.89
CA MET A 16 -0.76 5.64 6.03
C MET A 16 -1.65 6.78 6.54
N ARG A 17 -2.19 7.59 5.63
CA ARG A 17 -3.11 8.69 5.96
C ARG A 17 -4.42 8.17 6.58
N GLU A 18 -5.04 7.15 6.00
CA GLU A 18 -6.30 6.57 6.48
C GLU A 18 -6.18 6.00 7.89
N ASN A 19 -5.03 5.41 8.21
CA ASN A 19 -4.77 4.77 9.50
C ASN A 19 -4.06 5.71 10.49
N ALA A 20 -3.77 6.96 10.10
CA ALA A 20 -3.01 7.94 10.89
C ALA A 20 -1.65 7.41 11.39
N ILE A 21 -0.94 6.69 10.52
CA ILE A 21 0.37 6.10 10.78
C ILE A 21 1.43 6.65 9.82
N GLY A 22 2.70 6.59 10.21
CA GLY A 22 3.85 6.90 9.35
C GLY A 22 4.53 5.64 8.80
N VAL A 23 5.69 5.84 8.17
CA VAL A 23 6.47 4.76 7.53
C VAL A 23 7.04 3.78 8.56
N MET A 24 7.47 4.27 9.72
CA MET A 24 7.95 3.45 10.83
C MET A 24 6.88 2.48 11.34
N GLU A 25 5.68 2.98 11.63
CA GLU A 25 4.58 2.12 12.09
C GLU A 25 4.15 1.15 10.98
N LEU A 26 4.06 1.63 9.74
CA LEU A 26 3.76 0.77 8.60
C LEU A 26 4.77 -0.37 8.46
N ALA A 27 6.07 -0.06 8.57
CA ALA A 27 7.15 -1.05 8.53
C ALA A 27 7.01 -2.08 9.65
N THR A 28 6.65 -1.62 10.84
CA THR A 28 6.37 -2.50 11.99
C THR A 28 5.19 -3.43 11.71
N CYS A 29 4.09 -2.91 11.14
CA CYS A 29 2.89 -3.69 10.83
C CYS A 29 3.10 -4.78 9.78
N ILE A 30 4.04 -4.59 8.85
CA ILE A 30 4.34 -5.57 7.79
C ILE A 30 5.65 -6.33 8.02
N GLY A 31 6.34 -6.09 9.14
CA GLY A 31 7.61 -6.75 9.47
C GLY A 31 8.76 -6.37 8.52
N PHE A 32 8.77 -5.13 8.01
CA PHE A 32 9.82 -4.60 7.16
C PHE A 32 10.79 -3.71 7.94
N ASP A 33 11.98 -3.56 7.38
CA ASP A 33 12.95 -2.55 7.80
C ASP A 33 12.49 -1.16 7.33
N GLU A 34 12.51 -0.19 8.24
CA GLU A 34 12.01 1.17 8.01
C GLU A 34 12.74 1.86 6.86
N ASP A 35 14.08 1.86 6.86
CA ASP A 35 14.88 2.50 5.81
C ASP A 35 14.60 1.91 4.42
N LYS A 36 14.42 0.60 4.35
CA LYS A 36 14.03 -0.06 3.10
C LYS A 36 12.62 0.35 2.67
N LEU A 37 11.68 0.44 3.60
CA LEU A 37 10.31 0.81 3.29
C LEU A 37 10.21 2.27 2.86
N GLU A 38 10.91 3.17 3.54
CA GLU A 38 11.04 4.59 3.18
C GLU A 38 11.54 4.76 1.75
N ALA A 39 12.56 4.00 1.34
CA ALA A 39 13.05 4.01 -0.03
C ALA A 39 12.00 3.56 -1.08
N MET A 40 10.92 2.88 -0.67
CA MET A 40 9.87 2.35 -1.56
C MET A 40 8.57 3.16 -1.52
N VAL A 41 8.17 3.68 -0.36
CA VAL A 41 6.87 4.35 -0.17
C VAL A 41 6.98 5.80 0.29
N GLY A 42 8.15 6.24 0.74
CA GLY A 42 8.39 7.60 1.23
C GLY A 42 8.22 8.68 0.15
N GLU A 43 8.30 9.94 0.54
CA GLU A 43 8.08 11.09 -0.36
C GLU A 43 9.02 11.07 -1.58
N LYS A 44 10.26 10.58 -1.37
CA LYS A 44 11.30 10.46 -2.40
C LYS A 44 11.57 9.00 -2.77
N ALA A 45 10.52 8.19 -2.93
CA ALA A 45 10.65 6.76 -3.24
C ALA A 45 11.59 6.49 -4.44
N THR A 46 12.74 5.90 -4.15
CA THR A 46 13.75 5.55 -5.16
C THR A 46 13.52 4.15 -5.73
N LYS A 47 12.98 3.23 -4.93
CA LYS A 47 12.75 1.82 -5.27
C LYS A 47 11.29 1.51 -5.52
N LYS A 48 11.02 0.39 -6.20
CA LYS A 48 9.67 -0.13 -6.43
C LYS A 48 9.29 -1.07 -5.29
N LEU A 49 8.07 -0.94 -4.78
CA LEU A 49 7.48 -1.90 -3.84
C LEU A 49 7.29 -3.27 -4.54
N PRO A 50 7.89 -4.37 -4.04
CA PRO A 50 7.74 -5.70 -4.63
C PRO A 50 6.33 -6.25 -4.43
N ASP A 51 5.93 -7.20 -5.28
CA ASP A 51 4.57 -7.77 -5.27
C ASP A 51 4.22 -8.41 -3.93
N ALA A 52 5.16 -9.14 -3.32
CA ALA A 52 4.97 -9.75 -2.01
C ALA A 52 4.66 -8.70 -0.92
N ALA A 53 5.36 -7.56 -0.93
CA ALA A 53 5.10 -6.47 0.02
C ALA A 53 3.74 -5.81 -0.26
N ALA A 54 3.36 -5.64 -1.53
CA ALA A 54 2.04 -5.10 -1.89
C ALA A 54 0.90 -5.99 -1.38
N ARG A 55 0.99 -7.32 -1.57
CA ARG A 55 0.00 -8.27 -1.06
C ARG A 55 -0.04 -8.30 0.47
N LEU A 56 1.13 -8.19 1.12
CA LEU A 56 1.20 -8.13 2.58
C LEU A 56 0.51 -6.88 3.13
N MET A 57 0.71 -5.72 2.51
CA MET A 57 -0.01 -4.49 2.88
C MET A 57 -1.52 -4.63 2.70
N GLU A 58 -1.97 -5.24 1.60
CA GLU A 58 -3.41 -5.50 1.40
C GLU A 58 -3.99 -6.37 2.52
N GLN A 59 -3.28 -7.43 2.92
CA GLN A 59 -3.70 -8.32 3.99
C GLN A 59 -3.72 -7.61 5.35
N THR A 60 -2.63 -6.93 5.72
CA THR A 60 -2.48 -6.25 7.02
C THR A 60 -3.57 -5.21 7.25
N PHE A 61 -4.01 -4.53 6.18
CA PHE A 61 -4.99 -3.45 6.26
C PHE A 61 -6.35 -3.82 5.65
N SER A 62 -6.61 -5.12 5.46
CA SER A 62 -7.90 -5.65 5.01
C SER A 62 -8.42 -5.01 3.70
N LYS A 63 -7.51 -4.69 2.76
CA LYS A 63 -7.85 -4.24 1.41
C LYS A 63 -8.02 -5.45 0.49
N PRO A 64 -8.87 -5.36 -0.56
CA PRO A 64 -9.03 -6.45 -1.50
C PRO A 64 -7.74 -6.70 -2.30
N MET A 65 -7.57 -7.94 -2.76
CA MET A 65 -6.41 -8.32 -3.57
C MET A 65 -6.32 -7.47 -4.84
N GLY A 66 -5.14 -6.91 -5.11
CA GLY A 66 -4.93 -6.04 -6.28
C GLY A 66 -5.19 -4.56 -6.02
N TRP A 67 -5.68 -4.18 -4.84
CA TRP A 67 -5.92 -2.79 -4.48
C TRP A 67 -4.65 -1.92 -4.60
N MET A 68 -3.48 -2.43 -4.18
CA MET A 68 -2.21 -1.70 -4.29
C MET A 68 -1.77 -1.45 -5.74
N ASP A 69 -2.35 -2.17 -6.70
CA ASP A 69 -2.05 -2.02 -8.13
C ASP A 69 -3.07 -1.16 -8.89
N SER A 70 -4.20 -0.83 -8.25
CA SER A 70 -5.26 -0.03 -8.84
C SER A 70 -5.23 1.42 -8.35
N ARG A 71 -5.71 2.35 -9.17
CA ARG A 71 -5.99 3.74 -8.77
C ARG A 71 -7.41 3.95 -8.26
N GLU A 72 -8.28 2.97 -8.51
CA GLU A 72 -9.66 3.06 -8.09
C GLU A 72 -9.71 2.79 -6.59
N ASP A 73 -10.43 3.65 -5.85
CA ASP A 73 -10.93 3.28 -4.53
C ASP A 73 -11.63 1.94 -4.73
N GLY A 74 -11.07 0.88 -4.16
CA GLY A 74 -11.66 -0.46 -4.15
C GLY A 74 -12.94 -0.49 -3.30
N GLY A 75 -13.88 0.40 -3.61
CA GLY A 75 -15.25 0.34 -3.21
C GLY A 75 -15.78 -0.98 -3.73
N ILE A 76 -15.86 -1.94 -2.82
CA ILE A 76 -16.49 -3.20 -3.10
C ILE A 76 -17.97 -2.86 -3.29
N SER A 77 -18.45 -2.87 -4.53
CA SER A 77 -19.89 -2.90 -4.80
C SER A 77 -20.41 -4.27 -4.39
N PHE A 78 -20.47 -4.52 -3.08
CA PHE A 78 -21.33 -5.57 -2.58
C PHE A 78 -22.76 -5.08 -2.76
N ASP A 79 -23.48 -5.72 -3.68
CA ASP A 79 -24.91 -5.80 -3.52
C ASP A 79 -25.17 -6.67 -2.28
N LEU A 80 -25.42 -6.01 -1.15
CA LEU A 80 -25.74 -6.67 0.12
C LEU A 80 -27.20 -7.16 0.16
N PHE A 81 -27.95 -6.97 -0.93
CA PHE A 81 -29.37 -7.30 -1.03
C PHE A 81 -29.69 -7.83 -2.43
N GLY A 82 -29.17 -9.02 -2.75
CA GLY A 82 -29.72 -9.82 -3.86
C GLY A 82 -31.20 -10.15 -3.66
#